data_AF-A0A842VUS5-F1
#
_entry.id   AF-A0A842VUS5-F1
#
_cell.length_a   1.000
_cell.length_b   1.000
_cell.length_c   1.000
_cell.angle_alpha   90.00
_cell.angle_beta   90.00
_cell.angle_gamma   90.00
#
_symmetry.space_group_name_H-M   'P 1'
#
loop_
_entity.id
_entity.type
_entity.pdbx_description
1 polymer ?
#
loop_
_entity_poly.entity_id
_entity_poly.type
_entity_poly.pdbx_seq_one_letter_code
_entity_poly.pdbx_strand_id
1 'polypeptide(L)'
;MDGKEVSEFFQIYRKRGFEQSINILFNAENNEYLEKDFYNELKAREMHLNDFYRSKDNLLKYSLIAYKLNEDYDKIIYLTEKGNDLKKLVDQINDLLKKKRKKSKK
;
A
#
# COMPACT_ATOMS: atom_id res chain seq x y z
N MET A 1 -27.59 -20.00 3.90
CA MET A 1 -26.12 -19.91 3.98
C MET A 1 -25.76 -18.44 3.95
N ASP A 2 -25.55 -17.82 5.11
CA ASP A 2 -25.26 -16.39 5.19
C ASP A 2 -23.81 -16.12 4.82
N GLY A 3 -23.56 -16.00 3.52
CA GLY A 3 -22.30 -15.52 2.98
C GLY A 3 -22.15 -14.05 3.32
N LYS A 4 -21.55 -13.74 4.48
CA LYS A 4 -21.16 -12.38 4.84
C LYS A 4 -20.33 -11.81 3.69
N GLU A 5 -20.84 -10.78 3.03
CA GLU A 5 -20.08 -10.04 2.01
C GLU A 5 -18.81 -9.51 2.67
N VAL A 6 -17.68 -10.16 2.37
CA VAL A 6 -16.37 -9.66 2.78
C VAL A 6 -16.17 -8.37 2.00
N SER A 7 -16.08 -7.24 2.71
CA SER A 7 -15.89 -5.93 2.07
C SER A 7 -14.76 -5.98 1.05
N GLU A 8 -15.01 -5.38 -0.12
CA GLU A 8 -14.08 -5.33 -1.26
C GLU A 8 -12.68 -4.89 -0.83
N PHE A 9 -12.61 -3.93 0.09
CA PHE A 9 -11.37 -3.48 0.70
C PHE A 9 -10.56 -4.64 1.29
N PHE A 10 -11.15 -5.47 2.15
CA PHE A 10 -10.45 -6.58 2.80
C PHE A 10 -10.03 -7.66 1.79
N GLN A 11 -10.80 -7.85 0.72
CA GLN A 11 -10.44 -8.80 -0.33
C GLN A 11 -9.17 -8.40 -1.07
N ILE A 12 -8.98 -7.10 -1.27
CA ILE A 12 -7.82 -6.53 -1.97
C ILE A 12 -6.65 -6.34 -1.01
N TYR A 13 -6.88 -5.75 0.16
CA TYR A 13 -5.85 -5.41 1.14
C TYR A 13 -5.06 -6.63 1.61
N ARG A 14 -5.73 -7.79 1.76
CA ARG A 14 -5.07 -9.05 2.15
C ARG A 14 -4.18 -9.67 1.06
N LYS A 15 -4.25 -9.19 -0.18
CA LYS A 15 -3.43 -9.75 -1.27
C LYS A 15 -1.96 -9.41 -0.99
N ARG A 16 -1.09 -10.41 -1.10
CA ARG A 16 0.36 -10.21 -0.97
C ARG A 16 0.83 -9.12 -1.92
N GLY A 17 1.73 -8.27 -1.42
CA GLY A 17 2.28 -7.15 -2.16
C GLY A 17 1.44 -5.89 -2.11
N PHE A 18 0.15 -5.94 -1.77
CA PHE A 18 -0.70 -4.74 -1.76
C PHE A 18 -0.27 -3.74 -0.67
N GLU A 19 -0.34 -4.16 0.59
CA GLU A 19 0.05 -3.34 1.74
C GLU A 19 1.51 -2.92 1.64
N GLN A 20 2.39 -3.85 1.28
CA GLN A 20 3.83 -3.58 1.22
C GLN A 20 4.17 -2.56 0.13
N SER A 21 3.52 -2.61 -1.04
CA SER A 21 3.74 -1.63 -2.11
C SER A 21 3.32 -0.24 -1.68
N ILE A 22 2.15 -0.12 -1.04
CA ILE A 22 1.68 1.15 -0.48
C ILE A 22 2.66 1.64 0.60
N ASN A 23 3.13 0.76 1.48
CA ASN A 23 4.06 1.11 2.56
C ASN A 23 5.42 1.58 2.03
N ILE A 24 5.97 0.93 1.00
CA ILE A 24 7.24 1.35 0.40
C ILE A 24 7.08 2.76 -0.18
N LEU A 25 6.04 2.98 -0.99
CA LEU A 25 5.84 4.28 -1.62
C LEU A 25 5.47 5.36 -0.61
N PHE A 26 4.69 5.06 0.41
CA PHE A 26 4.33 6.03 1.47
C PHE A 26 5.53 6.51 2.28
N ASN A 27 6.57 5.68 2.42
CA ASN A 27 7.80 6.04 3.14
C ASN A 27 8.90 6.58 2.21
N ALA A 28 8.63 6.66 0.90
CA ALA A 28 9.56 7.23 -0.06
C ALA A 28 9.57 8.76 0.03
N GLU A 29 10.67 9.38 -0.33
CA GLU A 29 10.69 10.82 -0.53
C GLU A 29 9.69 11.21 -1.63
N ASN A 30 8.88 12.24 -1.39
CA ASN A 30 7.79 12.67 -2.28
C ASN A 30 6.78 11.58 -2.65
N ASN A 31 6.73 10.49 -1.86
CA ASN A 31 5.95 9.29 -2.11
C ASN A 31 6.22 8.61 -3.47
N GLU A 32 7.45 8.70 -3.98
CA GLU A 32 7.80 8.16 -5.30
C GLU A 32 9.17 7.51 -5.36
N TYR A 33 9.33 6.62 -6.34
CA TYR A 33 10.58 5.95 -6.66
C TYR A 33 10.75 5.86 -8.16
N LEU A 34 12.00 5.86 -8.63
CA LEU A 34 12.29 5.24 -9.93
C LEU A 34 11.81 3.79 -9.88
N GLU A 35 11.18 3.31 -10.95
CA GLU A 35 10.60 1.96 -10.99
C GLU A 35 11.62 0.88 -10.63
N LYS A 36 12.86 1.03 -11.10
CA LYS A 36 13.98 0.14 -10.76
C LYS A 36 14.28 0.10 -9.26
N ASP A 37 14.20 1.24 -8.58
CA ASP A 37 14.55 1.39 -7.16
C ASP A 37 13.40 0.89 -6.29
N PHE A 38 12.16 1.12 -6.71
CA PHE A 38 11.00 0.47 -6.10
C PHE A 38 11.13 -1.06 -6.13
N TYR A 39 11.58 -1.63 -7.26
CA TYR A 39 11.82 -3.08 -7.34
C TYR A 39 12.97 -3.56 -6.46
N ASN A 40 14.00 -2.74 -6.26
CA ASN A 40 15.07 -3.03 -5.32
C ASN A 40 14.57 -3.02 -3.87
N GLU A 41 13.73 -2.05 -3.51
CA GLU A 41 13.09 -1.97 -2.19
C GLU A 41 12.17 -3.16 -1.90
N LEU A 42 11.39 -3.60 -2.90
CA LEU A 42 10.57 -4.82 -2.75
C LEU A 42 11.45 -6.04 -2.42
N LYS A 43 12.56 -6.21 -3.15
CA LYS A 43 13.48 -7.33 -2.93
C LYS A 43 14.19 -7.24 -1.58
N ALA A 44 14.59 -6.04 -1.15
CA ALA A 44 15.25 -5.81 0.13
C ALA A 44 14.36 -6.19 1.32
N ARG A 45 13.03 -6.13 1.15
CA ARG A 45 12.02 -6.56 2.13
C ARG A 45 11.59 -8.01 1.94
N GLU A 46 12.42 -8.81 1.27
CA GLU A 46 12.20 -10.24 0.97
C GLU A 46 10.91 -10.52 0.19
N MET A 47 10.38 -9.54 -0.55
CA MET A 47 9.20 -9.76 -1.38
C MET A 47 9.58 -10.24 -2.78
N HIS A 48 8.85 -11.23 -3.26
CA HIS A 48 8.93 -11.62 -4.66
C HIS A 48 8.26 -10.56 -5.53
N LEU A 49 8.92 -10.19 -6.63
CA LEU A 49 8.37 -9.26 -7.63
C LEU A 49 6.98 -9.72 -8.14
N ASN A 50 6.74 -11.02 -8.16
CA ASN A 50 5.44 -11.61 -8.50
C ASN A 50 4.31 -11.20 -7.54
N ASP A 51 4.60 -10.96 -6.25
CA ASP A 51 3.59 -10.49 -5.30
C ASP A 51 3.17 -9.05 -5.62
N PHE A 52 4.12 -8.21 -6.05
CA PHE A 52 3.78 -6.89 -6.60
C PHE A 52 2.92 -7.02 -7.86
N TYR A 53 3.32 -7.82 -8.85
CA TYR A 53 2.53 -7.95 -10.09
C TYR A 53 1.10 -8.44 -9.87
N ARG A 54 0.87 -9.32 -8.89
CA ARG A 54 -0.48 -9.78 -8.52
C ARG A 54 -1.36 -8.70 -7.90
N SER A 55 -0.75 -7.71 -7.24
CA SER A 55 -1.45 -6.60 -6.60
C SER A 55 -1.49 -5.33 -7.47
N LYS A 56 -0.55 -5.19 -8.41
CA LYS A 56 -0.37 -4.05 -9.32
C LYS A 56 -1.67 -3.66 -10.03
N ASP A 57 -2.37 -4.63 -10.61
CA ASP A 57 -3.61 -4.36 -11.34
C ASP A 57 -4.67 -3.72 -10.44
N ASN A 58 -4.77 -4.15 -9.17
CA ASN A 58 -5.70 -3.53 -8.23
C ASN A 58 -5.20 -2.14 -7.82
N LEU A 59 -3.91 -2.00 -7.50
CA LEU A 59 -3.33 -0.71 -7.13
C LEU A 59 -3.54 0.36 -8.22
N LEU A 60 -3.42 -0.03 -9.49
CA LEU A 60 -3.70 0.84 -10.64
C LEU A 60 -5.20 1.03 -10.87
N LYS A 61 -6.00 -0.04 -10.86
CA LYS A 61 -7.46 0.01 -11.06
C LYS A 61 -8.15 0.98 -10.10
N TYR A 62 -7.70 1.00 -8.83
CA TYR A 62 -8.26 1.90 -7.82
C TYR A 62 -7.54 3.24 -7.72
N SER A 63 -6.59 3.52 -8.63
CA SER A 63 -5.80 4.75 -8.67
C SER A 63 -5.10 5.03 -7.35
N LEU A 64 -4.52 4.00 -6.73
CA LEU A 64 -3.75 4.13 -5.50
C LEU A 64 -2.29 4.44 -5.82
N ILE A 65 -1.77 3.85 -6.91
CA ILE A 65 -0.49 4.17 -7.50
C ILE A 65 -0.68 4.68 -8.93
N ALA A 66 0.32 5.37 -9.45
CA ALA A 66 0.40 5.75 -10.86
C ALA A 66 1.86 5.80 -11.32
N TYR A 67 2.05 6.00 -12.62
CA TYR A 67 3.35 6.10 -13.25
C TYR A 67 3.48 7.43 -13.99
N LYS A 68 4.69 8.01 -13.96
CA LYS A 68 5.07 9.19 -14.75
C LYS A 68 6.48 9.00 -15.29
N LEU A 69 6.92 9.88 -16.21
CA LEU A 69 8.31 9.97 -16.61
C LEU A 69 8.96 11.17 -15.91
N ASN A 70 10.24 11.04 -15.56
CA ASN A 70 11.06 12.19 -15.16
C ASN A 70 11.62 12.91 -16.41
N GLU A 71 12.47 13.91 -16.18
CA GLU A 71 13.14 14.68 -17.23
C GLU A 71 14.08 13.82 -18.10
N ASP A 72 14.65 12.77 -17.51
CA ASP A 72 15.54 11.80 -18.18
C ASP A 72 14.77 10.65 -18.88
N TYR A 73 13.44 10.73 -18.96
CA TYR A 73 12.56 9.68 -19.50
C TYR A 73 12.59 8.35 -18.72
N ASP A 74 13.06 8.35 -17.49
CA ASP A 74 12.95 7.22 -16.57
C ASP A 74 11.53 7.11 -16.02
N LYS A 75 11.06 5.86 -15.89
CA LYS A 75 9.76 5.57 -15.27
C LYS A 75 9.83 5.77 -13.75
N ILE A 76 8.94 6.61 -13.25
CA ILE A 76 8.66 6.80 -11.83
C ILE A 76 7.34 6.10 -11.50
N ILE A 77 7.32 5.37 -10.40
CA ILE A 77 6.11 4.89 -9.74
C ILE A 77 5.89 5.72 -8.47
N TYR A 78 4.67 6.21 -8.27
CA TYR A 78 4.35 7.07 -7.14
C TYR A 78 3.02 6.69 -6.48
N LEU A 79 2.92 6.97 -5.18
CA LEU A 79 1.66 6.90 -4.44
C LEU A 79 0.84 8.15 -4.76
N THR A 80 -0.39 7.94 -5.22
CA THR A 80 -1.32 9.04 -5.44
C THR A 80 -1.81 9.63 -4.11
N GLU A 81 -2.45 10.79 -4.16
CA GLU A 81 -3.17 11.36 -2.99
C GLU A 81 -4.17 10.35 -2.41
N LYS A 82 -4.94 9.67 -3.27
CA LYS A 82 -5.88 8.63 -2.85
C LYS A 82 -5.21 7.45 -2.16
N GLY A 83 -4.04 7.02 -2.66
CA GLY A 83 -3.24 5.98 -2.02
C GLY A 83 -2.70 6.41 -0.65
N ASN A 84 -2.29 7.66 -0.53
CA ASN A 84 -1.81 8.27 0.70
C ASN A 84 -2.93 8.31 1.77
N ASP A 85 -4.13 8.75 1.37
CA ASP A 85 -5.28 8.82 2.28
C ASP A 85 -5.74 7.43 2.74
N LEU A 86 -5.74 6.44 1.83
CA LEU A 86 -6.03 5.06 2.21
C LEU A 86 -5.05 4.56 3.28
N LYS A 87 -3.76 4.83 3.11
CA LYS A 87 -2.73 4.42 4.07
C LYS A 87 -2.94 5.06 5.44
N LYS A 88 -3.24 6.36 5.49
CA LYS A 88 -3.55 7.06 6.75
C LYS A 88 -4.76 6.45 7.46
N LEU A 89 -5.82 6.10 6.73
CA LEU A 89 -7.00 5.44 7.31
C LEU A 89 -6.65 4.06 7.91
N VAL A 90 -5.83 3.29 7.19
CA VAL A 90 -5.33 1.99 7.67
C VAL A 90 -4.51 2.15 8.95
N ASP A 91 -3.63 3.15 9.02
CA ASP A 91 -2.84 3.43 10.23
C ASP A 91 -3.73 3.82 11.41
N GLN A 92 -4.76 4.64 11.18
CA GLN A 92 -5.73 4.99 12.21
C GLN A 92 -6.44 3.74 12.76
N ILE A 93 -6.83 2.80 11.90
CA ILE A 93 -7.42 1.52 12.31
C ILE A 93 -6.42 0.74 13.17
N ASN A 94 -5.16 0.63 12.73
CA ASN A 94 -4.12 -0.06 13.50
C ASN A 94 -3.87 0.57 14.87
N ASP A 95 -3.93 1.90 14.97
CA ASP A 95 -3.77 2.61 16.24
C ASP A 95 -4.96 2.39 17.18
N LEU A 96 -6.18 2.30 16.65
CA LEU A 96 -7.35 1.92 17.43
C LEU A 96 -7.19 0.52 18.03
N LEU A 97 -6.62 -0.42 17.28
CA LEU A 97 -6.36 -1.78 17.75
C LEU A 97 -5.25 -1.84 18.81
N LYS A 98 -4.23 -0.97 18.72
CA LYS A 98 -3.11 -0.91 19.69
C LYS A 98 -3.48 -0.23 21.01
N LYS A 99 -4.48 0.66 21.02
CA LYS A 99 -4.93 1.34 22.25
C LYS A 99 -5.50 0.33 23.24
N LYS A 100 -4.68 -0.10 24.23
CA LYS A 100 -5.16 -0.85 25.40
C LYS A 100 -6.25 -0.03 26.09
N ARG A 101 -7.41 -0.64 26.38
CA ARG A 101 -8.42 -0.07 27.28
C ARG A 101 -7.73 0.36 28.56
N LYS A 102 -7.68 1.68 28.85
CA LYS A 102 -7.34 2.16 30.19
C LYS A 102 -8.35 1.52 31.14
N LYS A 103 -7.93 0.56 31.98
CA LYS A 103 -8.76 0.10 33.09
C LYS A 103 -9.03 1.33 33.94
N SER A 104 -10.27 1.81 33.93
CA SER A 104 -10.77 2.78 34.89
C SER A 104 -10.53 2.18 36.27
N LYS A 105 -9.53 2.68 37.01
CA LYS A 105 -9.40 2.37 38.42
C LYS A 105 -10.65 2.94 39.09
N LYS A 106 -11.53 2.05 39.52
CA LYS A 106 -12.63 2.36 40.43
C LYS A 106 -12.11 2.19 41.85
#